data_AF-A0A377Z368-F1
#
_entry.id   AF-A0A377Z368-F1
#
_cell.length_a   1.000
_cell.length_b   1.000
_cell.length_c   1.000
_cell.angle_alpha   90.00
_cell.angle_beta   90.00
_cell.angle_gamma   90.00
#
_symmetry.space_group_name_H-M   'P 1'
#
loop_
_entity.id
_entity.type
_entity.pdbx_description
1 polymer ?
#
loop_
_entity_poly.entity_id
_entity_poly.type
_entity_poly.pdbx_seq_one_letter_code
_entity_poly.pdbx_strand_id
1 'polypeptide(L)'
;MLDEHDIQQFVICAAPPTTASIPPLKNGASRGYVIVIAEDAHTTADRPAAQAATLIAHYNEVWRTLTIPGNPLQVKPTETILHAWQQN
;
A
#
# COMPACT_ATOMS: atom_id res chain seq x y z
N MET A 1 -17.54 5.79 -6.75
CA MET A 1 -17.03 6.16 -5.41
C MET A 1 -15.78 7.03 -5.48
N LEU A 2 -14.56 6.57 -5.81
CA LEU A 2 -13.38 7.48 -5.81
C LEU A 2 -13.50 8.62 -6.84
N ASP A 3 -13.87 8.29 -8.08
CA ASP A 3 -14.07 9.30 -9.14
C ASP A 3 -15.23 10.25 -8.86
N GLU A 4 -16.28 9.76 -8.18
CA GLU A 4 -17.45 10.57 -7.78
C GLU A 4 -17.06 11.67 -6.79
N HIS A 5 -15.94 11.50 -6.07
CA HIS A 5 -15.42 12.44 -5.10
C HIS A 5 -14.12 13.14 -5.57
N ASP A 6 -13.75 13.00 -6.85
CA ASP A 6 -12.51 13.55 -7.43
C ASP A 6 -11.24 13.17 -6.64
N ILE A 7 -11.23 11.95 -6.08
CA ILE A 7 -10.10 11.44 -5.31
C ILE A 7 -9.09 10.79 -6.26
N GLN A 8 -7.96 11.46 -6.47
CA GLN A 8 -6.87 10.94 -7.31
C GLN A 8 -5.73 10.29 -6.51
N GLN A 9 -5.70 10.49 -5.19
CA GLN A 9 -4.65 9.99 -4.32
C GLN A 9 -5.22 9.46 -3.00
N PHE A 10 -4.70 8.35 -2.51
CA PHE A 10 -5.14 7.77 -1.23
C PHE A 10 -4.05 6.93 -0.57
N VAL A 11 -4.19 6.76 0.74
CA VAL A 11 -3.33 5.91 1.57
C VAL A 11 -4.07 4.61 1.89
N ILE A 12 -3.37 3.48 1.77
CA ILE A 12 -3.90 2.17 2.15
C ILE A 12 -3.31 1.72 3.50
N CYS A 13 -4.20 1.36 4.41
CA CYS A 13 -3.96 0.56 5.62
C CYS A 13 -4.83 -0.71 5.50
N ALA A 14 -4.38 -1.89 5.96
CA ALA A 14 -5.09 -3.14 5.66
C ALA A 14 -4.97 -4.27 6.71
N ALA A 15 -6.05 -5.04 6.91
CA ALA A 15 -6.09 -6.31 7.66
C ALA A 15 -7.33 -7.17 7.30
N PRO A 16 -7.26 -8.51 7.10
CA PRO A 16 -6.21 -9.36 6.48
C PRO A 16 -6.63 -9.87 5.06
N PRO A 17 -5.81 -10.50 4.19
CA PRO A 17 -4.35 -10.63 4.11
C PRO A 17 -3.73 -9.78 2.97
N THR A 18 -2.42 -9.58 3.08
CA THR A 18 -1.51 -8.89 2.13
C THR A 18 -1.52 -9.38 0.67
N THR A 19 -2.08 -10.56 0.37
CA THR A 19 -2.27 -11.02 -1.03
C THR A 19 -3.52 -10.46 -1.70
N ALA A 20 -4.61 -10.25 -0.96
CA ALA A 20 -5.89 -9.80 -1.51
C ALA A 20 -5.85 -8.33 -1.94
N SER A 21 -4.92 -7.54 -1.38
CA SER A 21 -4.71 -6.13 -1.71
C SER A 21 -3.87 -5.90 -2.97
N ILE A 22 -3.11 -6.89 -3.45
CA ILE A 22 -2.22 -6.71 -4.62
C ILE A 22 -3.01 -6.44 -5.92
N PRO A 23 -4.06 -7.21 -6.28
CA PRO A 23 -4.81 -6.94 -7.51
C PRO A 23 -5.50 -5.56 -7.52
N PRO A 24 -6.15 -5.10 -6.43
CA PRO A 24 -6.66 -3.72 -6.33
C PRO A 24 -5.57 -2.65 -6.45
N LEU A 25 -4.40 -2.84 -5.83
CA LEU A 25 -3.25 -1.92 -5.92
C LEU A 25 -2.79 -1.71 -7.37
N LYS A 26 -2.56 -2.83 -8.09
CA LYS A 26 -2.15 -2.78 -9.50
C LYS A 26 -3.21 -2.11 -10.37
N ASN A 27 -4.48 -2.44 -10.16
CA ASN A 27 -5.56 -1.89 -10.96
C ASN A 27 -5.70 -0.37 -10.73
N GLY A 28 -5.67 0.07 -9.48
CA GLY A 28 -5.74 1.49 -9.13
C GLY A 28 -4.58 2.28 -9.71
N ALA A 29 -3.34 1.83 -9.47
CA ALA A 29 -2.18 2.53 -10.00
C ALA A 29 -2.12 2.51 -11.54
N SER A 30 -2.56 1.44 -12.21
CA SER A 30 -2.67 1.42 -13.68
C SER A 30 -3.73 2.38 -14.24
N ARG A 31 -4.71 2.78 -13.43
CA ARG A 31 -5.71 3.81 -13.76
C ARG A 31 -5.24 5.24 -13.46
N GLY A 32 -4.03 5.40 -12.93
CA GLY A 32 -3.43 6.69 -12.63
C GLY A 32 -3.64 7.19 -11.20
N TYR A 33 -4.28 6.42 -10.31
CA TYR A 33 -4.38 6.82 -8.91
C TYR A 33 -3.01 6.78 -8.23
N VAL A 34 -2.66 7.82 -7.49
CA VAL A 34 -1.46 7.86 -6.66
C VAL A 34 -1.74 7.09 -5.37
N ILE A 35 -1.04 5.97 -5.18
CA ILE A 35 -1.27 5.09 -4.04
C ILE A 35 -0.05 5.09 -3.14
N VAL A 36 -0.27 5.40 -1.86
CA VAL A 36 0.72 5.25 -0.79
C VAL A 36 0.29 4.11 0.12
N ILE A 37 1.21 3.21 0.43
CA ILE A 37 1.02 2.13 1.39
C ILE A 37 1.70 2.53 2.68
N ALA A 38 0.96 2.50 3.79
CA ALA A 38 1.50 2.69 5.13
C ALA A 38 2.13 1.36 5.59
N GLU A 39 3.47 1.27 5.53
CA GLU A 39 4.21 0.01 5.64
C GLU A 39 4.13 -0.68 7.01
N ASP A 40 3.77 0.09 8.03
CA ASP A 40 3.61 -0.25 9.44
C ASP A 40 2.13 -0.27 9.88
N ALA A 41 1.19 -0.01 8.96
CA ALA A 41 -0.25 -0.03 9.20
C ALA A 41 -0.99 -1.09 8.37
N HIS A 42 -0.33 -2.23 8.16
CA HIS A 42 -0.98 -3.45 7.68
C HIS A 42 -0.54 -4.68 8.46
N THR A 43 -1.39 -5.71 8.49
CA THR A 43 -1.10 -6.93 9.24
C THR A 43 -1.64 -8.19 8.57
N THR A 44 -1.10 -9.33 8.99
CA THR A 44 -1.50 -10.67 8.54
C THR A 44 -1.29 -11.67 9.69
N ALA A 45 -1.94 -12.82 9.62
CA ALA A 45 -1.71 -13.90 10.57
C ALA A 45 -0.46 -14.70 10.22
N ASP A 46 0.13 -15.37 11.21
CA ASP A 46 1.17 -16.37 11.00
C ASP A 46 0.69 -17.46 10.03
N ARG A 47 1.61 -17.95 9.19
CA ARG A 47 1.37 -19.04 8.26
C ARG A 47 2.37 -20.17 8.56
N PRO A 48 2.05 -21.43 8.23
CA PRO A 48 3.01 -22.53 8.36
C PRO A 48 4.35 -22.27 7.66
N ALA A 49 4.35 -21.47 6.58
CA ALA A 49 5.54 -21.14 5.81
C ALA A 49 6.36 -19.97 6.36
N ALA A 50 5.77 -19.05 7.14
CA ALA A 50 6.46 -17.86 7.65
C ALA A 50 5.63 -17.13 8.74
N GLN A 51 6.34 -16.47 9.66
CA GLN A 51 5.72 -15.60 10.65
C GLN A 51 5.15 -14.33 10.02
N ALA A 52 4.15 -13.73 10.66
CA ALA A 52 3.48 -12.51 10.25
C ALA A 52 4.46 -11.36 9.97
N ALA A 53 5.45 -11.15 10.85
CA ALA A 53 6.46 -10.12 10.68
C ALA A 53 7.28 -10.31 9.40
N THR A 54 7.69 -11.54 9.09
CA THR A 54 8.40 -11.88 7.84
C THR A 54 7.52 -11.62 6.62
N LEU A 55 6.24 -12.00 6.70
CA LEU A 55 5.29 -11.76 5.61
C LEU A 55 5.10 -10.26 5.39
N ILE A 56 4.84 -9.47 6.44
CA ILE A 56 4.69 -8.01 6.38
C ILE A 56 5.90 -7.38 5.70
N ALA A 57 7.11 -7.71 6.15
CA ALA A 57 8.36 -7.21 5.56
C ALA A 57 8.51 -7.60 4.09
N HIS A 58 8.18 -8.85 3.74
CA HIS A 58 8.21 -9.33 2.36
C HIS A 58 7.25 -8.54 1.45
N TYR A 59 6.02 -8.28 1.89
CA TYR A 59 5.05 -7.53 1.07
C TYR A 59 5.43 -6.07 0.90
N ASN A 60 5.99 -5.42 1.94
CA ASN A 60 6.55 -4.08 1.80
C ASN A 60 7.60 -4.04 0.68
N GLU A 61 8.46 -5.05 0.60
CA GLU A 61 9.47 -5.14 -0.46
C GLU A 61 8.88 -5.43 -1.85
N VAL A 62 7.92 -6.35 -1.94
CA VAL A 62 7.19 -6.63 -3.17
C VAL A 62 6.52 -5.37 -3.73
N TRP A 63 5.95 -4.52 -2.87
CA TRP A 63 5.32 -3.28 -3.31
C TRP A 63 6.32 -2.19 -3.70
N ARG A 64 7.45 -2.06 -3.00
CA ARG A 64 8.53 -1.13 -3.38
C ARG A 64 9.11 -1.45 -4.76
N THR A 65 9.22 -2.73 -5.07
CA THR A 65 9.79 -3.23 -6.33
C THR A 65 8.74 -3.39 -7.44
N LEU A 66 7.47 -3.15 -7.14
CA LEU A 66 6.39 -3.32 -8.11
C LEU A 66 6.48 -2.25 -9.20
N THR A 67 6.84 -2.67 -10.40
CA THR A 67 6.96 -1.78 -11.55
C THR A 67 5.59 -1.50 -12.16
N ILE A 68 5.19 -0.24 -12.12
CA ILE A 68 4.02 0.30 -12.83
C ILE A 68 4.52 1.51 -13.64
N PRO A 69 4.56 1.42 -14.99
CA PRO A 69 5.09 2.50 -15.81
C PRO A 69 4.41 3.84 -15.53
N GLY A 70 5.20 4.86 -15.20
CA GLY A 70 4.72 6.22 -14.96
C GLY A 70 3.95 6.46 -13.66
N ASN A 71 3.66 5.43 -12.86
CA ASN A 71 2.92 5.59 -11.60
C ASN A 71 3.34 4.55 -10.54
N PRO A 72 4.58 4.64 -10.02
CA PRO A 72 5.09 3.69 -9.03
C PRO A 72 4.32 3.79 -7.71
N LEU A 73 4.15 2.65 -7.05
CA LEU A 73 3.62 2.64 -5.69
C LEU A 73 4.61 3.28 -4.72
N GLN A 74 4.09 4.01 -3.74
CA GLN A 74 4.89 4.54 -2.64
C GLN A 74 4.67 3.68 -1.40
N VAL A 75 5.75 3.26 -0.74
CA VAL A 75 5.69 2.53 0.54
C VAL A 75 6.41 3.38 1.57
N LYS A 76 5.70 3.82 2.61
CA LYS A 76 6.21 4.79 3.59
C LYS A 76 5.77 4.42 5.01
N PRO A 77 6.57 4.76 6.04
CA PRO A 77 6.10 4.72 7.43
C PRO A 77 4.91 5.65 7.64
N THR A 78 3.99 5.26 8.53
CA THR A 78 2.83 6.08 8.91
C THR A 78 3.27 7.45 9.42
N GLU A 79 4.36 7.53 10.18
CA GLU A 79 4.94 8.80 10.64
C GLU A 79 5.26 9.75 9.49
N THR A 80 5.88 9.24 8.41
CA THR A 80 6.21 10.06 7.23
C THR A 80 4.96 10.58 6.53
N ILE A 81 3.91 9.75 6.47
CA ILE A 81 2.62 10.11 5.86
C ILE A 81 1.94 11.20 6.69
N LEU A 82 1.85 11.01 8.01
CA LEU A 82 1.24 11.98 8.92
C LEU A 82 1.98 13.32 8.91
N HIS A 83 3.31 13.29 8.91
CA HIS A 83 4.12 14.50 8.81
C HIS A 83 3.83 15.26 7.50
N ALA A 84 3.73 14.55 6.37
CA ALA A 84 3.40 15.18 5.09
C ALA A 84 2.02 15.87 5.10
N TRP A 85 1.03 15.30 5.79
CA TRP A 85 -0.30 15.92 5.90
C TRP A 85 -0.31 17.20 6.73
N GLN A 86 0.57 17.31 7.73
CA GLN A 86 0.68 18.51 8.56
C GLN A 86 1.34 19.69 7.84
N GLN A 87 2.03 19.43 6.73
CA GLN A 87 2.72 20.45 5.92
C GLN A 87 1.88 20.95 4.73
N ASN A 88 0.68 20.40 4.54
CA ASN A 88 -0.30 20.81 3.52
C ASN A 88 -1.41 21.66 4.16
#